data_AF-K7WT99-F1
#
_entry.id   AF-K7WT99-F1
#
_cell.length_a   1.000
_cell.length_b   1.000
_cell.length_c   1.000
_cell.angle_alpha   90.00
_cell.angle_beta   90.00
_cell.angle_gamma   90.00
#
_symmetry.space_group_name_H-M   'P 1'
#
loop_
_entity.id
_entity.type
_entity.pdbx_description
1 polymer ?
#
loop_
_entity_poly.entity_id
_entity_poly.type
_entity_poly.pdbx_seq_one_letter_code
_entity_poly.pdbx_strand_id
1 'polypeptide(L)'
;MTKRQITQPVGDDQKLPVQQPDWLESLRGNFDAEVHLPADISREFLSAALLWAIDNKVDFGLFHEGDKIIIAHFGGDEIYLPSRWSDKQWHIGLEDKEPIDPGD
;
A
#
# COMPACT_ATOMS: atom_id res chain seq x y z
N MET A 1 -10.76 -42.12 40.11
CA MET A 1 -9.79 -41.58 39.13
C MET A 1 -10.56 -41.02 37.95
N THR A 2 -10.71 -39.71 37.89
CA THR A 2 -11.59 -39.02 36.94
C THR A 2 -10.76 -38.53 35.76
N LYS A 3 -11.00 -39.05 34.55
CA LYS A 3 -10.33 -38.61 33.33
C LYS A 3 -10.91 -37.25 32.92
N ARG A 4 -10.10 -36.19 33.00
CA ARG A 4 -10.42 -34.87 32.46
C ARG A 4 -10.19 -34.94 30.94
N GLN A 5 -11.29 -34.91 30.17
CA GLN A 5 -11.21 -34.66 28.73
C GLN A 5 -10.93 -33.17 28.54
N ILE A 6 -9.80 -32.89 27.89
CA ILE A 6 -9.44 -31.56 27.42
C ILE A 6 -10.23 -31.36 26.13
N THR A 7 -11.32 -30.59 26.18
CA THR A 7 -11.97 -30.09 24.98
C THR A 7 -11.16 -28.89 24.50
N GLN A 8 -10.31 -29.09 23.49
CA GLN A 8 -9.82 -27.98 22.68
C GLN A 8 -11.00 -27.51 21.80
N PRO A 9 -11.37 -26.23 21.78
CA PRO A 9 -12.12 -25.71 20.65
C PRO A 9 -11.15 -25.63 19.47
N VAL A 10 -11.34 -26.54 18.51
CA VAL A 10 -10.93 -26.30 17.13
C VAL A 10 -11.78 -25.13 16.66
N GLY A 11 -11.26 -23.92 16.81
CA GLY A 11 -11.70 -22.79 16.02
C GLY A 11 -11.20 -23.04 14.61
N ASP A 12 -12.12 -23.32 13.70
CA ASP A 12 -11.91 -23.30 12.25
C ASP A 12 -11.56 -21.88 11.81
N ASP A 13 -10.37 -21.37 12.17
CA ASP A 13 -9.75 -20.27 11.44
C ASP A 13 -9.06 -20.88 10.21
N GLN A 14 -9.88 -21.35 9.27
CA GLN A 14 -9.45 -21.61 7.91
C GLN A 14 -9.13 -20.26 7.28
N LYS A 15 -7.97 -19.72 7.63
CA LYS A 15 -7.41 -18.51 7.04
C LYS A 15 -7.31 -18.75 5.54
N LEU A 16 -8.13 -18.01 4.77
CA LEU A 16 -8.14 -18.07 3.32
C LEU A 16 -6.70 -17.91 2.78
N PRO A 17 -6.33 -18.61 1.69
CA PRO A 17 -4.95 -18.64 1.18
C PRO A 17 -4.41 -17.30 0.63
N VAL A 18 -5.16 -16.20 0.82
CA VAL A 18 -4.85 -14.86 0.29
C VAL A 18 -4.62 -13.83 1.40
N GLN A 19 -4.84 -14.16 2.68
CA GLN A 19 -4.58 -13.18 3.75
C GLN A 19 -3.08 -13.08 4.03
N GLN A 20 -2.57 -11.84 4.01
CA GLN A 20 -1.20 -11.52 4.39
C GLN A 20 -0.88 -12.13 5.77
N PRO A 21 0.36 -12.58 6.00
CA PRO A 21 0.76 -13.06 7.31
C PRO A 21 0.63 -11.92 8.33
N ASP A 22 0.17 -12.22 9.54
CA ASP A 22 -0.26 -11.20 10.52
C ASP A 22 0.85 -10.19 10.89
N TRP A 23 2.12 -10.57 10.71
CA TRP A 23 3.25 -9.68 10.91
C TRP A 23 3.33 -8.56 9.85
N LEU A 24 2.85 -8.80 8.63
CA LEU A 24 2.85 -7.84 7.53
C LEU A 24 1.74 -6.81 7.71
N GLU A 25 0.55 -7.24 8.17
CA GLU A 25 -0.51 -6.33 8.57
C GLU A 25 -0.08 -5.46 9.76
N SER A 26 0.60 -6.06 10.75
CA SER A 26 1.17 -5.32 11.88
C SER A 26 2.25 -4.32 11.43
N LEU A 27 3.08 -4.68 10.45
CA LEU A 27 4.09 -3.79 9.88
C LEU A 27 3.44 -2.60 9.13
N ARG A 28 2.38 -2.87 8.35
CA ARG A 28 1.60 -1.86 7.63
C ARG A 28 0.84 -0.92 8.55
N GLY A 29 0.35 -1.42 9.70
CA GLY A 29 -0.31 -0.61 10.72
C GLY A 29 0.56 0.48 11.37
N ASN A 30 1.87 0.52 11.07
CA ASN A 30 2.74 1.60 11.52
C ASN A 30 2.66 2.85 10.62
N PHE A 31 2.15 2.74 9.39
CA PHE A 31 2.03 3.87 8.45
C PHE A 31 0.72 4.63 8.66
N ASP A 32 0.69 5.90 8.26
CA ASP A 32 -0.48 6.76 8.43
C ASP A 32 -1.54 6.49 7.36
N ALA A 33 -1.11 6.20 6.13
CA ALA A 33 -1.98 5.99 4.99
C ALA A 33 -1.36 5.07 3.92
N GLU A 34 -2.18 4.67 2.96
CA GLU A 34 -1.79 3.75 1.89
C GLU A 34 -2.39 4.15 0.54
N VAL A 35 -1.58 4.04 -0.51
CA VAL A 35 -1.99 4.12 -1.92
C VAL A 35 -2.02 2.71 -2.49
N HIS A 36 -3.15 2.31 -3.08
CA HIS A 36 -3.34 0.98 -3.65
C HIS A 36 -3.36 1.05 -5.17
N LEU A 37 -2.27 0.61 -5.79
CA LEU A 37 -2.10 0.50 -7.24
C LEU A 37 -2.47 -0.91 -7.69
N PRO A 38 -2.98 -1.09 -8.92
CA PRO A 38 -3.16 -2.42 -9.47
C PRO A 38 -1.79 -3.02 -9.83
N ALA A 39 -1.63 -4.34 -9.66
CA ALA A 39 -0.35 -5.02 -9.87
C ALA A 39 0.08 -5.08 -11.34
N ASP A 40 -0.84 -4.83 -12.26
CA ASP A 40 -0.59 -4.71 -13.70
C ASP A 40 -0.24 -3.27 -14.12
N ILE A 41 -0.08 -2.34 -13.18
CA ILE A 41 0.34 -0.98 -13.50
C ILE A 41 1.68 -0.98 -14.22
N SER A 42 1.84 -0.04 -15.17
CA SER A 42 3.08 0.10 -15.93
C SER A 42 4.27 0.24 -14.98
N ARG A 43 5.31 -0.56 -15.25
CA ARG A 43 6.57 -0.50 -14.50
C ARG A 43 7.22 0.87 -14.64
N GLU A 44 7.11 1.49 -15.80
CA GLU A 44 7.62 2.83 -16.07
C GLU A 44 6.95 3.85 -15.16
N PHE A 45 5.62 3.80 -15.05
CA PHE A 45 4.87 4.66 -14.13
C PHE A 45 5.26 4.41 -12.67
N LEU A 46 5.27 3.13 -12.23
CA LEU A 46 5.63 2.79 -10.85
C LEU A 46 7.06 3.27 -10.51
N SER A 47 8.01 3.11 -11.43
CA SER A 47 9.38 3.57 -11.22
C SER A 47 9.44 5.09 -11.07
N ALA A 48 8.74 5.83 -11.94
CA ALA A 48 8.67 7.29 -11.86
C ALA A 48 8.03 7.76 -10.55
N ALA A 49 6.96 7.11 -10.11
CA ALA A 49 6.30 7.42 -8.84
C ALA A 49 7.21 7.23 -7.63
N LEU A 50 7.92 6.11 -7.57
CA LEU A 50 8.83 5.82 -6.46
C LEU A 50 10.03 6.77 -6.45
N LEU A 51 10.59 7.10 -7.62
CA LEU A 51 11.67 8.08 -7.73
C LEU A 51 11.20 9.46 -7.29
N TRP A 52 10.01 9.89 -7.72
CA TRP A 52 9.44 11.17 -7.30
C TRP A 52 9.23 11.25 -5.79
N ALA A 53 8.71 10.18 -5.17
CA ALA A 53 8.57 10.09 -3.72
C ALA A 53 9.93 10.20 -3.00
N ILE A 54 10.96 9.53 -3.51
CA ILE A 54 12.34 9.61 -2.97
C ILE A 54 12.90 11.03 -3.10
N ASP A 55 12.76 11.66 -4.27
CA ASP A 55 13.26 13.02 -4.52
C ASP A 55 12.61 14.06 -3.59
N ASN A 56 11.33 13.83 -3.26
CA ASN A 56 10.57 14.66 -2.32
C ASN A 56 10.70 14.21 -0.85
N LYS A 57 11.57 13.24 -0.56
CA LYS A 57 11.88 12.75 0.80
C LYS A 57 10.67 12.19 1.55
N VAL A 58 9.75 11.57 0.82
CA VAL A 58 8.62 10.85 1.41
C VAL A 58 9.11 9.57 2.06
N ASP A 59 8.75 9.36 3.33
CA ASP A 59 8.99 8.09 4.01
C ASP A 59 7.87 7.10 3.65
N PHE A 60 8.21 6.04 2.92
CA PHE A 60 7.25 5.04 2.45
C PHE A 60 7.76 3.59 2.56
N GLY A 61 6.80 2.67 2.61
CA GLY A 61 6.99 1.23 2.46
C GLY A 61 6.29 0.72 1.20
N LEU A 62 6.94 -0.20 0.49
CA LEU A 62 6.38 -0.84 -0.71
C LEU A 62 6.03 -2.30 -0.41
N PHE A 63 4.76 -2.65 -0.65
CA PHE A 63 4.21 -3.97 -0.37
C PHE A 63 3.48 -4.52 -1.58
N HIS A 64 3.47 -5.84 -1.74
CA HIS A 64 2.67 -6.52 -2.76
C HIS A 64 1.59 -7.37 -2.07
N GLU A 65 0.35 -7.24 -2.53
CA GLU A 65 -0.80 -7.98 -2.03
C GLU A 65 -1.67 -8.45 -3.19
N GLY A 66 -1.57 -9.74 -3.55
CA GLY A 66 -2.38 -10.32 -4.63
C GLY A 66 -2.21 -9.56 -5.94
N ASP A 67 -3.30 -8.89 -6.36
CA ASP A 67 -3.40 -8.07 -7.57
C ASP A 67 -3.13 -6.58 -7.32
N LYS A 68 -2.50 -6.24 -6.19
CA LYS A 68 -2.20 -4.86 -5.79
C LYS A 68 -0.74 -4.65 -5.41
N ILE A 69 -0.28 -3.45 -5.70
CA ILE A 69 0.94 -2.87 -5.16
C ILE A 69 0.50 -1.77 -4.20
N ILE A 70 0.97 -1.82 -2.97
CA ILE A 70 0.61 -0.90 -1.90
C ILE A 70 1.82 -0.06 -1.57
N ILE A 71 1.65 1.26 -1.65
CA ILE A 71 2.63 2.23 -1.18
C ILE A 71 2.06 2.80 0.12
N ALA A 72 2.57 2.34 1.25
CA ALA A 72 2.22 2.87 2.56
C ALA A 72 3.14 4.03 2.89
N HIS A 73 2.67 5.10 3.51
CA HIS A 73 3.47 6.29 3.78
C HIS A 73 3.11 6.96 5.10
N PHE A 74 4.03 7.79 5.59
CA PHE A 74 3.79 8.68 6.71
C PHE A 74 3.18 10.02 6.22
N GLY A 75 2.45 10.70 7.11
CA GLY A 75 1.33 11.60 6.77
C GLY A 75 1.55 12.73 5.75
N GLY A 76 0.44 13.28 5.23
CA GLY A 76 0.40 14.52 4.44
C GLY A 76 1.06 14.50 3.05
N ASP A 77 1.86 13.47 2.76
CA ASP A 77 2.65 13.33 1.53
C ASP A 77 1.86 12.77 0.33
N GLU A 78 0.53 12.73 0.44
CA GLU A 78 -0.38 12.25 -0.61
C GLU A 78 -0.17 12.98 -1.95
N ILE A 79 0.31 14.23 -1.91
CA ILE A 79 0.57 15.06 -3.08
C ILE A 79 1.80 14.61 -3.88
N TYR A 80 2.70 13.83 -3.27
CA TYR A 80 3.91 13.30 -3.90
C TYR A 80 3.76 11.82 -4.25
N LEU A 81 2.60 11.24 -3.97
CA LEU A 81 2.31 9.85 -4.24
C LEU A 81 1.30 9.73 -5.39
N PRO A 82 1.23 8.54 -6.02
CA PRO A 82 0.25 8.32 -7.06
C PRO A 82 -1.19 8.47 -6.54
N SER A 83 -2.02 9.15 -7.31
CA SER A 83 -3.45 9.23 -7.06
C SER A 83 -4.22 9.03 -8.36
N ARG A 84 -5.49 8.66 -8.23
CA ARG A 84 -6.38 8.50 -9.38
C ARG A 84 -7.17 9.78 -9.57
N TRP A 85 -6.92 10.48 -10.66
CA TRP A 85 -7.57 11.76 -11.00
C TRP A 85 -8.95 11.54 -11.65
N SER A 86 -9.66 12.64 -11.94
CA SER A 86 -11.01 12.66 -12.53
C SER A 86 -11.09 11.98 -13.89
N ASP A 87 -9.99 11.98 -14.65
CA ASP A 87 -9.85 11.25 -15.92
C ASP A 87 -9.76 9.72 -15.75
N LYS A 88 -9.78 9.25 -14.50
CA LYS A 88 -9.66 7.85 -14.08
C LYS A 88 -8.31 7.23 -14.42
N GLN A 89 -7.28 8.04 -14.70
CA GLN A 89 -5.91 7.57 -14.88
C GLN A 89 -5.10 7.82 -13.60
N TRP A 90 -3.97 7.12 -13.51
CA TRP A 90 -3.03 7.29 -12.41
C TRP A 90 -2.02 8.37 -12.76
N HIS A 91 -1.84 9.30 -11.82
CA HIS A 91 -0.94 10.43 -11.95
C HIS A 91 -0.17 10.63 -10.65
N ILE A 92 0.92 11.38 -10.70
CA ILE A 92 1.71 11.80 -9.53
C ILE A 92 1.54 13.31 -9.41
N GLY A 93 1.19 13.81 -8.23
CA GLY A 93 0.90 15.23 -8.02
C GLY A 93 -0.57 15.53 -7.70
N LEU A 94 -0.88 16.82 -7.67
CA LEU A 94 -2.22 17.34 -7.44
C LEU A 94 -2.92 17.63 -8.77
N GLU A 95 -4.15 17.14 -8.91
CA GLU A 95 -4.99 17.41 -10.09
C GLU A 95 -5.28 18.91 -10.30
N ASP A 96 -5.38 19.67 -9.19
CA ASP A 96 -5.75 21.10 -9.19
C ASP A 96 -4.57 22.08 -9.12
N LYS A 97 -3.33 21.60 -9.14
CA LYS A 97 -2.16 22.47 -9.34
C LYS A 97 -1.67 22.29 -10.78
N GLU A 98 -1.47 23.40 -11.49
CA GLU A 98 -0.78 23.38 -12.79
C GLU A 98 0.46 22.47 -12.70
N PRO A 99 0.76 21.69 -13.75
CA PRO A 99 1.90 20.78 -13.73
C PRO A 99 3.13 21.58 -13.31
N ILE A 100 3.77 21.14 -12.23
CA ILE A 100 5.08 21.67 -11.84
C ILE A 100 6.01 21.22 -12.97
N ASP A 101 6.32 22.15 -13.87
CA ASP A 101 7.33 21.94 -14.90
C ASP A 101 8.63 21.56 -14.17
N PRO A 102 9.22 20.37 -14.43
CA PRO A 102 10.49 19.98 -13.83
C PRO A 102 11.68 20.76 -14.43
N GLY A 103 11.43 21.82 -15.21
CA GLY A 103 12.44 22.66 -15.85
C GLY A 103 12.50 24.10 -15.31
N ASP A 104 13.02 24.28 -14.08
CA ASP A 104 13.74 25.51 -13.68
C ASP A 104 14.83 25.20 -12.64
#